data_AF-A0A1I6ID81-F1
#
_entry.id   AF-A0A1I6ID81-F1
#
_cell.length_a   1.000
_cell.length_b   1.000
_cell.length_c   1.000
_cell.angle_alpha   90.00
_cell.angle_beta   90.00
_cell.angle_gamma   90.00
#
_symmetry.space_group_name_H-M   'P 1'
#
loop_
_entity.id
_entity.type
_entity.pdbx_description
1 polymer ?
#
loop_
_entity_poly.entity_id
_entity_poly.type
_entity_poly.pdbx_seq_one_letter_code
_entity_poly.pdbx_strand_id
1 'polypeptide(L)'
;MVVPNMCNPDYRVVKEAESLAAAGYEVRVFCTWKPGARVPVLEEFNGVTYVRREWNVVGLIKHKLFGTPLPTDTVRLNNRYREEDEE
;
A
#
# COMPACT_ATOMS: atom_id res chain seq x y z
N MET A 1 -11.21 -6.42 4.45
CA MET A 1 -11.17 -7.24 3.21
C MET A 1 -10.08 -6.68 2.30
N VAL A 2 -9.28 -7.52 1.63
CA VAL A 2 -8.19 -7.08 0.73
C VAL A 2 -8.55 -7.49 -0.69
N VAL A 3 -8.75 -6.52 -1.58
CA VAL A 3 -9.13 -6.76 -2.99
C VAL A 3 -7.94 -6.42 -3.89
N PRO A 4 -7.42 -7.37 -4.69
CA PRO A 4 -6.39 -7.07 -5.67
C PRO A 4 -7.00 -6.30 -6.85
N ASN A 5 -6.48 -5.09 -7.13
CA ASN A 5 -6.88 -4.30 -8.29
C ASN A 5 -5.69 -4.16 -9.27
N MET A 6 -5.94 -4.42 -10.55
CA MET A 6 -4.95 -4.25 -11.62
C MET A 6 -4.79 -2.76 -12.00
N CYS A 7 -4.32 -1.92 -11.07
CA CYS A 7 -3.69 -0.60 -11.24
C CYS A 7 -4.34 0.45 -12.16
N ASN A 8 -5.48 0.16 -12.77
CA ASN A 8 -6.40 1.08 -13.39
C ASN A 8 -7.50 1.35 -12.36
N PRO A 9 -8.02 2.58 -12.25
CA PRO A 9 -9.19 2.84 -11.42
C PRO A 9 -10.38 2.10 -12.01
N ASP A 10 -10.52 0.81 -11.68
CA ASP A 10 -11.70 0.03 -12.00
C ASP A 10 -12.83 0.60 -11.15
N TYR A 11 -13.78 1.25 -11.82
CA TYR A 11 -14.91 1.90 -11.17
C TYR A 11 -15.68 0.93 -10.27
N ARG A 12 -15.64 -0.39 -10.55
CA ARG A 12 -16.32 -1.43 -9.76
C ARG A 12 -15.68 -1.59 -8.39
N VAL A 13 -14.34 -1.61 -8.34
CA VAL A 13 -13.59 -1.71 -7.07
C VAL A 13 -13.84 -0.48 -6.21
N VAL A 14 -13.87 0.72 -6.83
CA VAL A 14 -14.17 1.96 -6.12
C VAL A 14 -15.60 1.94 -5.58
N LYS A 15 -16.59 1.56 -6.41
CA LYS A 15 -17.99 1.52 -6.00
C LYS A 15 -18.26 0.48 -4.91
N GLU A 16 -17.62 -0.68 -4.98
CA GLU A 16 -17.73 -1.70 -3.94
C GLU A 16 -17.08 -1.23 -2.64
N ALA A 17 -15.87 -0.64 -2.71
CA ALA A 17 -15.18 -0.08 -1.55
C ALA A 17 -16.00 1.03 -0.86
N GLU A 18 -16.57 1.95 -1.64
CA GLU A 18 -17.46 2.99 -1.14
C GLU A 18 -18.72 2.40 -0.49
N SER A 19 -19.31 1.37 -1.10
CA SER A 19 -20.51 0.71 -0.56
C SER A 19 -20.23 0.02 0.78
N LEU A 20 -19.06 -0.61 0.91
CA LEU A 20 -18.62 -1.22 2.16
C LEU A 20 -18.30 -0.17 3.23
N ALA A 21 -17.66 0.94 2.86
CA ALA A 21 -17.42 2.06 3.77
C ALA A 21 -18.75 2.67 4.26
N ALA A 22 -19.72 2.84 3.36
CA ALA A 22 -21.06 3.32 3.69
C ALA A 22 -21.84 2.37 4.62
N ALA A 23 -21.56 1.06 4.55
CA ALA A 23 -22.09 0.07 5.49
C ALA A 23 -21.37 0.06 6.85
N GLY A 24 -20.38 0.94 7.07
CA GLY A 24 -19.66 1.11 8.33
C GLY A 24 -18.41 0.25 8.49
N TYR A 25 -17.96 -0.41 7.42
CA TYR A 25 -16.72 -1.19 7.46
C TYR A 25 -15.49 -0.29 7.26
N GLU A 26 -14.38 -0.65 7.91
CA GLU A 26 -13.09 -0.06 7.59
C GLU A 26 -12.57 -0.65 6.26
N VAL A 27 -12.38 0.21 5.26
CA VAL A 27 -11.95 -0.20 3.92
C VAL A 27 -10.61 0.43 3.57
N ARG A 28 -9.69 -0.41 3.12
CA ARG A 28 -8.37 0.00 2.61
C ARG A 28 -8.13 -0.52 1.20
N VAL A 29 -7.77 0.36 0.29
CA VAL A 29 -7.45 0.03 -1.10
C VAL A 29 -5.96 0.21 -1.33
N PHE A 30 -5.27 -0.86 -1.74
CA PHE A 30 -3.85 -0.82 -2.05
C PHE A 30 -3.63 -0.52 -3.52
N CYS A 31 -2.85 0.52 -3.81
CA CYS A 31 -2.58 1.00 -5.15
C CYS A 31 -1.07 1.05 -5.41
N THR A 32 -0.66 0.85 -6.66
CA THR A 32 0.71 1.19 -7.06
C THR A 32 0.88 2.70 -7.12
N TRP A 33 2.03 3.18 -6.67
CA TRP A 33 2.46 4.57 -6.72
C TRP A 33 3.63 4.69 -7.70
N LYS A 34 3.59 5.72 -8.53
CA LYS A 34 4.71 6.08 -9.41
C LYS A 34 5.38 7.33 -8.83
N PRO A 35 6.71 7.31 -8.59
CA PRO A 35 7.43 8.51 -8.15
C PRO A 35 7.19 9.67 -9.11
N GLY A 36 6.86 10.85 -8.56
CA GLY A 36 6.55 12.05 -9.33
C GLY A 36 5.10 12.16 -9.83
N ALA A 37 4.28 11.13 -9.65
CA ALA A 37 2.83 11.31 -9.73
C ALA A 37 2.40 12.22 -8.57
N ARG A 38 1.73 13.35 -8.86
CA ARG A 38 1.28 14.34 -7.87
C ARG A 38 0.11 13.84 -7.02
N VAL A 39 0.17 12.59 -6.57
CA VAL A 39 -0.87 11.89 -5.81
C VAL A 39 -0.28 11.49 -4.45
N PRO A 40 -1.00 11.73 -3.34
CA PRO A 40 -0.53 11.37 -2.01
C PRO A 40 -0.27 9.87 -1.85
N VAL A 41 0.69 9.52 -0.99
CA VAL A 41 0.99 8.12 -0.63
C VAL A 41 -0.13 7.50 0.22
N LEU A 42 -0.79 8.34 1.02
CA LEU A 42 -1.96 8.00 1.82
C LEU A 42 -3.02 9.07 1.57
N GLU A 43 -4.21 8.66 1.19
CA GLU A 43 -5.35 9.56 1.02
C GLU A 43 -6.62 8.87 1.51
N GLU A 44 -7.52 9.64 2.10
CA GLU A 44 -8.86 9.17 2.48
C GLU A 44 -9.88 9.88 1.59
N PHE A 45 -10.76 9.10 0.98
CA PHE A 45 -11.82 9.61 0.11
C PHE A 45 -13.07 8.75 0.25
N ASN A 46 -14.21 9.37 0.53
CA ASN A 46 -15.50 8.68 0.72
C ASN A 46 -15.47 7.54 1.76
N GLY A 47 -14.74 7.72 2.86
CA GLY A 47 -14.59 6.70 3.92
C GLY A 47 -13.71 5.51 3.52
N VAL A 48 -13.03 5.59 2.36
CA VAL A 48 -12.08 4.59 1.89
C VAL A 48 -10.67 5.14 2.04
N THR A 49 -9.80 4.37 2.70
CA THR A 49 -8.38 4.70 2.82
C THR A 49 -7.60 4.11 1.65
N TYR A 50 -6.99 4.96 0.82
CA TYR A 50 -6.11 4.51 -0.25
C TYR A 50 -4.66 4.55 0.21
N VAL A 51 -4.02 3.38 0.15
CA VAL A 51 -2.61 3.20 0.51
C VAL A 51 -1.82 2.95 -0.77
N ARG A 52 -1.06 3.95 -1.20
CA ARG A 52 -0.23 3.85 -2.39
C ARG A 52 1.18 3.37 -2.03
N ARG A 53 1.74 2.45 -2.81
CA ARG A 53 3.07 1.86 -2.61
C ARG A 53 3.84 1.83 -3.91
N GLU A 54 5.11 2.21 -3.85
CA GLU A 54 5.97 2.18 -5.03
C GLU A 54 6.14 0.75 -5.54
N TRP A 55 5.95 0.57 -6.85
CA TRP A 55 6.25 -0.70 -7.49
C TRP A 55 7.74 -0.78 -7.81
N ASN A 56 8.54 -1.26 -6.87
CA ASN A 56 10.00 -1.30 -7.02
C ASN A 56 10.48 -2.59 -7.71
N VAL A 57 10.30 -2.65 -9.04
CA VAL A 57 10.77 -3.79 -9.87
C VAL A 57 12.28 -3.95 -9.79
N VAL A 58 13.01 -2.83 -9.74
CA VAL A 58 14.47 -2.85 -9.71
C VAL A 58 14.99 -3.45 -8.40
N GLY A 59 14.36 -3.11 -7.27
CA GLY A 59 14.65 -3.71 -5.97
C GLY A 59 14.35 -5.21 -5.95
N LEU A 60 13.25 -5.64 -6.58
CA LEU A 60 12.92 -7.06 -6.73
C LEU A 60 13.94 -7.82 -7.59
N ILE A 61 14.38 -7.22 -8.70
CA ILE A 61 15.41 -7.79 -9.57
C ILE A 61 16.75 -7.85 -8.84
N LYS A 62 17.15 -6.78 -8.15
CA LYS A 62 18.39 -6.75 -7.36
C LYS A 62 18.37 -7.76 -6.22
N HIS A 63 17.25 -7.92 -5.53
CA HIS A 63 17.08 -8.96 -4.51
C HIS A 63 17.27 -10.35 -5.11
N LYS A 64 16.62 -10.64 -6.24
CA LYS A 64 16.74 -11.95 -6.91
C LYS A 64 18.14 -12.26 -7.43
N LEU A 65 18.85 -11.26 -7.95
CA LEU A 65 20.17 -11.44 -8.58
C LEU A 65 21.34 -11.32 -7.59
N PHE A 66 21.22 -10.46 -6.59
CA PHE A 66 22.31 -10.05 -5.71
C PHE A 66 22.01 -10.23 -4.22
N GLY A 67 20.85 -10.79 -3.86
CA GLY A 67 20.47 -11.03 -2.46
C GLY A 67 20.26 -9.75 -1.65
N THR A 68 20.10 -8.58 -2.29
CA THR A 68 19.90 -7.31 -1.58
C THR A 68 18.52 -7.29 -0.91
N PRO A 69 18.41 -6.92 0.38
CA PRO A 69 17.13 -6.93 1.09
C PRO A 69 16.09 -6.03 0.43
N LEU A 70 14.83 -6.49 0.40
CA LEU A 70 13.73 -5.69 -0.12
C LEU A 70 13.36 -4.57 0.87
N PRO A 71 12.86 -3.41 0.40
CA PRO A 71 12.39 -2.34 1.28
C PRO A 71 11.28 -2.77 2.25
N THR A 72 10.51 -3.81 1.91
CA THR A 72 9.51 -4.38 2.82
C THR A 72 10.12 -5.08 4.04
N ASP A 73 11.35 -5.59 3.93
CA ASP A 73 12.05 -6.22 5.06
C ASP A 73 12.60 -5.15 6.01
N THR A 74 13.00 -3.99 5.49
CA THR A 74 13.50 -2.89 6.32
C THR A 74 12.39 -2.19 7.10
N VAL A 75 11.15 -2.14 6.59
CA VAL A 75 10.00 -1.64 7.38
C VAL A 75 9.70 -2.55 8.57
N ARG A 76 9.84 -3.88 8.41
CA ARG A 76 9.72 -4.83 9.54
C ARG A 76 10.85 -4.68 10.56
N LEU A 77 12.07 -4.38 10.10
CA LEU A 77 13.20 -4.10 11.00
C LEU A 77 12.98 -2.80 11.78
N ASN A 78 12.56 -1.71 11.12
CA ASN A 78 12.37 -0.42 11.79
C ASN A 78 11.22 -0.44 12.83
N ASN A 79 10.17 -1.24 12.63
CA ASN A 79 9.14 -1.40 13.65
C ASN A 79 9.59 -2.27 14.83
N ARG A 80 10.50 -3.23 14.61
CA ARG A 80 11.03 -4.08 15.68
C ARG A 80 11.95 -3.29 16.63
N TYR A 81 12.70 -2.31 16.10
CA TYR A 81 13.52 -1.42 16.94
C TYR A 81 12.73 -0.32 17.65
N ARG A 82 11.52 0.02 17.19
CA ARG A 82 10.69 1.03 17.87
C ARG A 82 9.91 0.46 19.06
N GLU A 83 9.64 -0.84 19.07
CA GLU A 83 8.98 -1.51 20.21
C GLU A 83 9.95 -1.87 21.35
N GLU A 84 11.26 -1.94 21.08
CA GLU A 84 12.28 -2.26 22.10
C GLU A 84 12.79 -1.02 22.87
N ASP A 85 12.50 0.20 22.41
CA ASP A 85 12.92 1.46 23.05
C ASP A 85 11.83 2.10 23.96
N GLU A 86 10.66 1.46 24.10
CA GLU A 86 9.53 1.94 24.94
C GLU A 86 9.27 1.10 26.22
N GLU A 87 10.19 0.20 26.62
CA GLU A 87 10.08 -0.60 27.86
C GLU A 87 11.12 -0.25 28.94
#